data_AF-A0A661P5J8-F1
#
_entry.id   AF-A0A661P5J8-F1
#
_cell.length_a   1.000
_cell.length_b   1.000
_cell.length_c   1.000
_cell.angle_alpha   90.00
_cell.angle_beta   90.00
_cell.angle_gamma   90.00
#
_symmetry.space_group_name_H-M   'P 1'
#
loop_
_entity.id
_entity.type
_entity.pdbx_description
1 polymer ?
#
loop_
_entity_poly.entity_id
_entity_poly.type
_entity_poly.pdbx_seq_one_letter_code
_entity_poly.pdbx_strand_id
1 'polypeptide(L)'
;SMGSMTSPRDTDRARILQRRAAFLSSALTALGCSAQPPPPNPEPVVAVPVPPAADTDPRVDAAPPPPPSAPPPTVSTDKPSLAIPDDVGEVAKRNFEHFAKSMTQLYELLDKMEAAVPKDCTILKPACDEHWQRVAAIGLQMRRVQMFMHRCPGTSADAKRFAAFAEEHRKYRGRRQATVDARISAAIAGGGEAARKRWDQHKQEAYQAKPFPCLSMGCADW
;
A
#
# COMPACT_ATOMS: atom_id res chain seq x y z
N SER A 1 -19.94 -51.36 29.90
CA SER A 1 -19.75 -49.91 29.72
C SER A 1 -18.57 -49.42 30.52
N MET A 2 -17.44 -49.14 29.88
CA MET A 2 -16.28 -48.50 30.49
C MET A 2 -16.41 -46.99 30.28
N GLY A 3 -16.69 -46.25 31.36
CA GLY A 3 -16.74 -44.80 31.34
C GLY A 3 -15.32 -44.22 31.29
N SER A 4 -15.02 -43.47 30.24
CA SER A 4 -13.80 -42.66 30.17
C SER A 4 -13.85 -41.58 31.25
N MET A 5 -13.05 -41.75 32.30
CA MET A 5 -12.79 -40.72 33.30
C MET A 5 -11.82 -39.70 32.69
N THR A 6 -12.34 -38.62 32.13
CA THR A 6 -11.54 -37.44 31.79
C THR A 6 -10.95 -36.85 33.08
N SER A 7 -9.63 -36.79 33.15
CA SER A 7 -8.89 -36.29 34.31
C SER A 7 -9.22 -34.81 34.55
N PRO A 8 -9.46 -34.36 35.80
CA PRO A 8 -9.76 -32.96 36.12
C PRO A 8 -8.71 -31.95 35.62
N ARG A 9 -7.46 -32.40 35.40
CA ARG A 9 -6.37 -31.60 34.84
C ARG A 9 -6.53 -31.27 33.35
N ASP A 10 -7.22 -32.11 32.59
CA ASP A 10 -7.47 -31.87 31.16
C ASP A 10 -8.52 -30.77 30.95
N THR A 11 -9.52 -30.71 31.85
CA THR A 11 -10.54 -29.65 31.86
C THR A 11 -9.97 -28.28 32.17
N ASP A 12 -8.99 -28.16 33.07
CA ASP A 12 -8.37 -26.87 33.40
C ASP A 12 -7.45 -26.37 32.28
N ARG A 13 -6.68 -27.25 31.64
CA ARG A 13 -5.86 -26.90 30.48
C ARG A 13 -6.74 -26.40 29.32
N ALA A 14 -7.83 -27.10 29.02
CA ALA A 14 -8.78 -26.68 28.00
C ALA A 14 -9.39 -25.31 28.31
N ARG A 15 -9.79 -25.07 29.56
CA ARG A 15 -10.36 -23.78 30.01
C ARG A 15 -9.35 -22.63 29.94
N ILE A 16 -8.08 -22.87 30.28
CA ILE A 16 -7.00 -21.88 30.14
C ILE A 16 -6.74 -21.55 28.67
N LEU A 17 -6.71 -22.56 27.79
CA LEU A 17 -6.52 -22.35 26.35
C LEU A 17 -7.69 -21.60 25.72
N GLN A 18 -8.93 -21.92 26.12
CA GLN A 18 -10.12 -21.23 25.65
C GLN A 18 -10.14 -19.75 26.07
N ARG A 19 -9.75 -19.44 27.31
CA ARG A 19 -9.60 -18.06 27.79
C ARG A 19 -8.53 -17.28 27.04
N ARG A 20 -7.38 -17.93 26.75
CA ARG A 20 -6.31 -17.32 25.94
C ARG A 20 -6.75 -17.08 24.50
N ALA A 21 -7.47 -18.03 23.90
CA ALA A 21 -8.03 -17.88 22.56
C ALA A 21 -9.05 -16.73 22.50
N ALA A 22 -9.94 -16.61 23.49
CA ALA A 22 -10.89 -15.49 23.57
C ALA A 22 -10.18 -14.14 23.71
N PHE A 23 -9.12 -14.05 24.53
CA PHE A 23 -8.33 -12.81 24.67
C PHE A 23 -7.62 -12.43 23.37
N LEU A 24 -7.03 -13.40 22.66
CA LEU A 24 -6.39 -13.16 21.37
C LEU A 24 -7.41 -12.73 20.31
N SER A 25 -8.59 -13.35 20.25
CA SER A 25 -9.66 -12.97 19.31
C SER A 25 -10.18 -11.56 19.58
N SER A 26 -10.37 -11.17 20.84
CA SER A 26 -10.81 -9.82 21.20
C SER A 26 -9.75 -8.76 20.90
N ALA A 27 -8.47 -9.05 21.16
CA ALA A 27 -7.37 -8.15 20.83
C ALA A 27 -7.21 -7.95 19.32
N LEU A 28 -7.35 -9.01 18.51
CA LEU A 28 -7.29 -8.92 17.06
C LEU A 28 -8.50 -8.17 16.46
N THR A 29 -9.68 -8.32 17.06
CA THR A 29 -10.87 -7.56 16.64
C THR A 29 -10.74 -6.07 16.98
N ALA A 30 -10.19 -5.75 18.16
CA ALA A 30 -9.94 -4.37 18.60
C ALA A 30 -8.86 -3.65 17.79
N LEU A 31 -7.91 -4.38 17.20
CA LEU A 31 -6.88 -3.85 16.31
C LEU A 31 -7.38 -3.67 14.85
N GLY A 32 -8.67 -3.90 14.57
CA GLY A 32 -9.25 -3.75 13.23
C GLY A 32 -8.80 -4.83 12.24
N CYS A 33 -8.36 -5.98 12.74
CA CYS A 33 -7.81 -7.10 11.97
C CYS A 33 -8.82 -8.20 11.73
N SER A 34 -10.10 -7.84 11.63
CA SER A 34 -11.13 -8.76 11.19
C SER A 34 -10.81 -9.18 9.76
N ALA A 35 -10.74 -10.51 9.54
CA ALA A 35 -10.95 -11.07 8.22
C ALA A 35 -12.23 -10.44 7.68
N GLN A 36 -12.10 -9.67 6.60
CA GLN A 36 -13.24 -9.08 5.92
C GLN A 36 -14.20 -10.24 5.60
N PRO A 37 -15.46 -10.23 6.08
CA PRO A 37 -16.39 -11.30 5.77
C PRO A 37 -16.47 -11.43 4.24
N PRO A 38 -16.60 -12.66 3.69
CA PRO A 38 -16.77 -12.86 2.27
C PRO A 38 -17.95 -11.99 1.79
N PRO A 39 -17.88 -11.40 0.59
CA PRO A 39 -18.97 -10.59 0.08
C PRO A 39 -20.26 -11.41 0.15
N PRO A 40 -21.39 -10.81 0.58
CA PRO A 40 -22.66 -11.51 0.58
C PRO A 40 -22.94 -12.02 -0.84
N ASN A 41 -23.45 -13.25 -0.91
CA ASN A 41 -23.92 -13.87 -2.16
C ASN A 41 -24.76 -12.84 -2.92
N PRO A 42 -24.52 -12.61 -4.23
CA PRO A 42 -25.36 -11.72 -5.00
C PRO A 42 -26.79 -12.27 -4.97
N GLU A 43 -27.70 -11.51 -4.36
CA GLU A 43 -29.13 -11.79 -4.45
C GLU A 43 -29.55 -11.78 -5.94
N PRO A 44 -30.50 -12.64 -6.34
CA PRO A 44 -31.03 -12.63 -7.69
C PRO A 44 -31.66 -11.25 -7.96
N VAL A 45 -31.04 -10.50 -8.87
CA VAL A 45 -31.50 -9.20 -9.33
C VAL A 45 -32.87 -9.38 -9.98
N VAL A 46 -33.92 -8.93 -9.30
CA VAL A 46 -35.24 -8.77 -9.90
C VAL A 46 -35.14 -7.64 -10.92
N ALA A 47 -35.38 -7.97 -12.19
CA ALA A 47 -35.42 -7.00 -13.27
C ALA A 47 -36.57 -6.02 -13.05
N VAL A 48 -36.24 -4.76 -12.77
CA VAL A 48 -37.20 -3.65 -12.78
C VAL A 48 -37.34 -3.18 -14.24
N PRO A 49 -38.56 -3.10 -14.80
CA PRO A 49 -38.76 -2.54 -16.14
C PRO A 49 -38.45 -1.05 -16.15
N VAL A 50 -37.56 -0.66 -17.07
CA VAL A 50 -37.14 0.73 -17.33
C VAL A 50 -38.22 1.42 -18.18
N PRO A 51 -38.76 2.60 -17.78
CA PRO A 51 -39.62 3.40 -18.65
C PRO A 51 -38.81 4.05 -19.79
N PRO A 52 -39.40 4.27 -20.98
CA PRO A 52 -38.69 4.86 -22.11
C PRO A 52 -38.25 6.30 -21.82
N ALA A 53 -37.01 6.60 -22.19
CA ALA A 53 -36.37 7.90 -22.02
C ALA A 53 -36.99 8.96 -22.94
N ALA A 54 -37.23 10.14 -22.39
CA ALA A 54 -37.54 11.35 -23.15
C ALA A 54 -36.25 11.90 -23.81
N ASP A 55 -36.34 12.19 -25.09
CA ASP A 55 -35.30 12.89 -25.87
C ASP A 55 -35.00 14.26 -25.24
N THR A 56 -33.79 14.41 -24.71
CA THR A 56 -33.18 15.72 -24.48
C THR A 56 -31.78 15.71 -25.07
N ASP A 57 -31.64 16.53 -26.11
CA ASP A 57 -30.41 16.78 -26.86
C ASP A 57 -29.35 17.41 -25.95
N PRO A 58 -28.13 16.83 -25.80
CA PRO A 58 -27.06 17.49 -25.08
C PRO A 58 -26.28 18.40 -26.02
N ARG A 59 -26.47 19.71 -25.82
CA ARG A 59 -25.61 20.77 -26.32
C ARG A 59 -24.15 20.49 -25.89
N VAL A 60 -23.28 20.27 -26.87
CA VAL A 60 -21.84 20.07 -26.68
C VAL A 60 -21.17 21.43 -26.52
N ASP A 61 -20.90 21.85 -25.29
CA ASP A 61 -19.95 22.92 -25.03
C ASP A 61 -18.53 22.37 -25.14
N ALA A 62 -17.70 23.02 -25.95
CA ALA A 62 -16.33 22.61 -26.25
C ALA A 62 -15.47 22.57 -24.97
N ALA A 63 -14.89 21.42 -24.69
CA ALA A 63 -13.96 21.24 -23.58
C ALA A 63 -12.69 22.09 -23.79
N PRO A 64 -12.16 22.73 -22.73
CA PRO A 64 -10.89 23.46 -22.82
C PRO A 64 -9.74 22.51 -23.16
N PRO A 65 -8.70 23.00 -23.86
CA PRO A 65 -7.57 22.18 -24.29
C PRO A 65 -6.83 21.57 -23.08
N PRO A 66 -6.32 20.33 -23.21
CA PRO A 66 -5.57 19.68 -22.14
C PRO A 66 -4.30 20.48 -21.80
N PRO A 67 -3.89 20.50 -20.51
CA PRO A 67 -2.64 21.14 -20.12
C PRO A 67 -1.44 20.48 -20.82
N PRO A 68 -0.36 21.23 -21.09
CA PRO A 68 0.82 20.72 -21.78
C PRO A 68 1.42 19.53 -21.02
N SER A 69 1.75 18.47 -21.77
CA SER A 69 2.40 17.27 -21.24
C SER A 69 3.73 17.64 -20.56
N ALA A 70 3.92 17.17 -19.33
CA ALA A 70 5.17 17.36 -18.62
C ALA A 70 6.35 16.75 -19.40
N PRO A 71 7.53 17.39 -19.41
CA PRO A 71 8.70 16.86 -20.07
C PRO A 71 9.09 15.48 -19.51
N PRO A 72 9.76 14.62 -20.31
CA PRO A 72 10.19 13.31 -19.85
C PRO A 72 11.13 13.46 -18.65
N PRO A 73 11.05 12.54 -17.67
CA PRO A 73 11.86 12.63 -16.47
C PRO A 73 13.33 12.40 -16.84
N THR A 74 14.14 13.43 -16.69
CA THR A 74 15.61 13.31 -16.65
C THR A 74 15.98 12.38 -15.50
N VAL A 75 16.86 11.40 -15.76
CA VAL A 75 17.49 10.58 -14.71
C VAL A 75 18.20 11.54 -13.76
N SER A 76 17.57 11.80 -12.61
CA SER A 76 18.08 12.79 -11.65
C SER A 76 19.41 12.29 -11.12
N THR A 77 20.48 13.00 -11.46
CA THR A 77 21.83 12.84 -10.90
C THR A 77 21.89 13.10 -9.39
N ASP A 78 20.76 13.48 -8.79
CA ASP A 78 20.63 13.91 -7.39
C ASP A 78 20.20 12.77 -6.44
N LYS A 79 20.31 11.51 -6.88
CA LYS A 79 20.02 10.36 -6.01
C LYS A 79 21.02 10.35 -4.85
N PRO A 80 20.57 10.41 -3.57
CA PRO A 80 21.48 10.35 -2.43
C PRO A 80 22.25 9.02 -2.42
N SER A 81 23.51 9.09 -1.97
CA SER A 81 24.36 7.91 -1.87
C SER A 81 23.83 6.95 -0.81
N LEU A 82 23.83 5.65 -1.14
CA LEU A 82 23.52 4.58 -0.19
C LEU A 82 24.78 4.05 0.53
N ALA A 83 25.93 4.69 0.33
CA ALA A 83 27.17 4.29 0.98
C ALA A 83 27.07 4.46 2.51
N ILE A 84 27.58 3.46 3.22
CA ILE A 84 27.58 3.41 4.68
C ILE A 84 28.86 4.08 5.17
N PRO A 85 28.80 4.98 6.17
CA PRO A 85 30.02 5.56 6.71
C PRO A 85 30.90 4.49 7.38
N ASP A 86 32.21 4.55 7.17
CA ASP A 86 33.16 3.53 7.65
C ASP A 86 33.38 3.57 9.18
N ASP A 87 33.03 4.68 9.83
CA ASP A 87 33.33 4.98 11.24
C ASP A 87 32.15 4.73 12.21
N VAL A 88 31.08 4.04 11.76
CA VAL A 88 29.92 3.73 12.62
C VAL A 88 30.11 2.42 13.38
N GLY A 89 29.48 2.29 14.55
CA GLY A 89 29.49 1.04 15.29
C GLY A 89 28.77 -0.10 14.56
N GLU A 90 29.11 -1.35 14.88
CA GLU A 90 28.55 -2.56 14.22
C GLU A 90 27.02 -2.64 14.25
N VAL A 91 26.39 -2.16 15.33
CA VAL A 91 24.91 -2.09 15.41
C VAL A 91 24.37 -1.09 14.41
N ALA A 92 24.96 0.11 14.34
CA ALA A 92 24.58 1.14 13.40
C ALA A 92 24.81 0.68 11.95
N LYS A 93 25.95 0.05 11.67
CA LYS A 93 26.26 -0.52 10.34
C LYS A 93 25.16 -1.43 9.84
N ARG A 94 24.68 -2.39 10.65
CA ARG A 94 23.55 -3.26 10.29
C ARG A 94 22.26 -2.49 10.00
N ASN A 95 22.01 -1.40 10.73
CA ASN A 95 20.85 -0.54 10.48
C ASN A 95 20.98 0.20 9.14
N PHE A 96 22.16 0.75 8.83
CA PHE A 96 22.46 1.34 7.52
C PHE A 96 22.31 0.31 6.39
N GLU A 97 22.86 -0.90 6.53
CA GLU A 97 22.74 -1.98 5.53
C GLU A 97 21.29 -2.36 5.26
N HIS A 98 20.51 -2.55 6.33
CA HIS A 98 19.10 -2.87 6.20
C HIS A 98 18.30 -1.75 5.52
N PHE A 99 18.58 -0.50 5.88
CA PHE A 99 17.96 0.65 5.25
C PHE A 99 18.36 0.76 3.77
N ALA A 100 19.64 0.56 3.45
CA ALA A 100 20.15 0.65 2.09
C ALA A 100 19.49 -0.39 1.18
N LYS A 101 19.35 -1.63 1.66
CA LYS A 101 18.60 -2.69 0.96
C LYS A 101 17.15 -2.29 0.69
N SER A 102 16.45 -1.79 1.70
CA SER A 102 15.05 -1.35 1.57
C SER A 102 14.90 -0.15 0.61
N MET A 103 15.83 0.80 0.64
CA MET A 103 15.82 1.95 -0.27
C MET A 103 16.12 1.56 -1.72
N THR A 104 17.07 0.63 -1.96
CA THR A 104 17.31 0.08 -3.30
C THR A 104 16.03 -0.52 -3.86
N GLN A 105 15.35 -1.37 -3.08
CA GLN A 105 14.08 -1.96 -3.49
C GLN A 105 12.99 -0.90 -3.76
N LEU A 106 12.89 0.13 -2.92
CA LEU A 106 11.93 1.23 -3.14
C LEU A 106 12.22 2.03 -4.41
N TYR A 107 13.50 2.27 -4.74
CA TYR A 107 13.86 2.95 -5.98
C TYR A 107 13.52 2.12 -7.20
N GLU A 108 13.80 0.82 -7.20
CA GLU A 108 13.40 -0.08 -8.28
C GLU A 108 11.88 -0.14 -8.46
N LEU A 109 11.12 -0.14 -7.35
CA LEU A 109 9.67 -0.14 -7.40
C LEU A 109 9.12 1.19 -7.95
N LEU A 110 9.73 2.33 -7.59
CA LEU A 110 9.39 3.62 -8.18
C LEU A 110 9.65 3.65 -9.69
N ASP A 111 10.80 3.14 -10.13
CA ASP A 111 11.13 3.05 -11.57
C ASP A 111 10.12 2.16 -12.31
N LYS A 112 9.76 1.01 -11.72
CA LYS A 112 8.72 0.13 -12.26
C LYS A 112 7.35 0.78 -12.30
N MET A 113 6.97 1.53 -11.26
CA MET A 113 5.69 2.23 -11.20
C MET A 113 5.63 3.30 -12.29
N GLU A 114 6.69 4.11 -12.40
CA GLU A 114 6.82 5.17 -13.40
C GLU A 114 6.75 4.66 -14.83
N ALA A 115 7.37 3.51 -15.11
CA ALA A 115 7.31 2.83 -16.40
C ALA A 115 5.93 2.18 -16.66
N ALA A 116 5.23 1.76 -15.60
CA ALA A 116 3.93 1.10 -15.72
C ALA A 116 2.77 2.08 -15.90
N VAL A 117 2.90 3.37 -15.53
CA VAL A 117 1.85 4.37 -15.75
C VAL A 117 1.64 4.58 -17.25
N PRO A 118 0.49 4.18 -17.82
CA PRO A 118 0.25 4.30 -19.25
C PRO A 118 0.12 5.77 -19.65
N LYS A 119 0.65 6.12 -20.82
CA LYS A 119 0.55 7.49 -21.38
C LYS A 119 -0.79 7.77 -22.05
N ASP A 120 -1.29 6.79 -22.83
CA ASP A 120 -2.46 6.97 -23.71
C ASP A 120 -3.63 6.02 -23.36
N CYS A 121 -3.58 5.37 -22.19
CA CYS A 121 -4.52 4.34 -21.76
C CYS A 121 -5.34 4.82 -20.55
N THR A 122 -6.64 5.08 -20.75
CA THR A 122 -7.53 5.51 -19.67
C THR A 122 -7.99 4.33 -18.83
N ILE A 123 -8.16 4.53 -17.52
CA ILE A 123 -8.56 3.47 -16.58
C ILE A 123 -9.94 2.87 -16.85
N LEU A 124 -10.80 3.59 -17.59
CA LEU A 124 -12.13 3.12 -17.96
C LEU A 124 -12.15 2.21 -19.19
N LYS A 125 -11.05 2.13 -19.95
CA LYS A 125 -10.94 1.23 -21.10
C LYS A 125 -10.58 -0.17 -20.60
N PRO A 126 -11.36 -1.22 -20.91
CA PRO A 126 -11.06 -2.58 -20.47
C PRO A 126 -9.68 -3.09 -20.90
N ALA A 127 -9.20 -2.69 -22.08
CA ALA A 127 -7.86 -3.05 -22.57
C ALA A 127 -6.72 -2.47 -21.71
N CYS A 128 -7.00 -1.46 -20.89
CA CYS A 128 -6.02 -0.84 -19.99
C CYS A 128 -6.04 -1.44 -18.58
N ASP A 129 -7.02 -2.29 -18.26
CA ASP A 129 -7.32 -2.71 -16.89
C ASP A 129 -6.12 -3.40 -16.23
N GLU A 130 -5.46 -4.32 -16.93
CA GLU A 130 -4.28 -5.03 -16.43
C GLU A 130 -3.09 -4.08 -16.14
N HIS A 131 -2.92 -3.03 -16.94
CA HIS A 131 -1.88 -2.04 -16.71
C HIS A 131 -2.15 -1.28 -15.40
N TRP A 132 -3.39 -0.85 -15.17
CA TRP A 132 -3.77 -0.13 -13.96
C TRP A 132 -3.74 -1.03 -12.71
N GLN A 133 -4.15 -2.29 -12.82
CA GLN A 133 -3.97 -3.29 -11.76
C GLN A 133 -2.48 -3.45 -11.39
N ARG A 134 -1.58 -3.47 -12.38
CA ARG A 134 -0.14 -3.54 -12.14
C ARG A 134 0.39 -2.32 -11.39
N VAL A 135 -0.03 -1.12 -11.76
CA VAL A 135 0.34 0.11 -11.04
C VAL A 135 -0.12 0.05 -9.59
N ALA A 136 -1.36 -0.37 -9.33
CA ALA A 136 -1.88 -0.55 -7.96
C ALA A 136 -1.08 -1.60 -7.16
N ALA A 137 -0.74 -2.73 -7.80
CA ALA A 137 0.05 -3.78 -7.17
C ALA A 137 1.49 -3.33 -6.82
N ILE A 138 2.12 -2.50 -7.66
CA ILE A 138 3.43 -1.91 -7.37
C ILE A 138 3.34 -0.94 -6.19
N GLY A 139 2.31 -0.07 -6.18
CA GLY A 139 2.06 0.84 -5.06
C GLY A 139 1.89 0.11 -3.73
N LEU A 140 1.20 -1.04 -3.72
CA LEU A 140 1.08 -1.90 -2.56
C LEU A 140 2.44 -2.47 -2.10
N GLN A 141 3.27 -2.93 -3.04
CA GLN A 141 4.62 -3.43 -2.71
C GLN A 141 5.48 -2.33 -2.10
N MET A 142 5.42 -1.11 -2.62
CA MET A 142 6.13 0.04 -2.04
C MET A 142 5.68 0.31 -0.60
N ARG A 143 4.37 0.32 -0.35
CA ARG A 143 3.81 0.51 1.00
C ARG A 143 4.27 -0.58 1.97
N ARG A 144 4.40 -1.83 1.52
CA ARG A 144 4.96 -2.93 2.31
C ARG A 144 6.41 -2.69 2.71
N VAL A 145 7.26 -2.31 1.76
CA VAL A 145 8.66 -2.01 2.09
C VAL A 145 8.73 -0.84 3.08
N GLN A 146 7.97 0.24 2.85
CA GLN A 146 7.94 1.40 3.74
C GLN A 146 7.50 1.08 5.17
N MET A 147 6.53 0.17 5.35
CA MET A 147 6.05 -0.24 6.67
C MET A 147 7.18 -0.78 7.55
N PHE A 148 8.11 -1.54 6.99
CA PHE A 148 9.22 -2.15 7.75
C PHE A 148 10.44 -1.24 7.89
N MET A 149 10.40 -0.02 7.33
CA MET A 149 11.50 0.94 7.44
C MET A 149 11.38 1.88 8.64
N HIS A 150 10.27 1.85 9.37
CA HIS A 150 10.13 2.68 10.56
C HIS A 150 11.13 2.23 11.63
N ARG A 151 11.86 3.20 12.18
CA ARG A 151 12.78 3.00 13.29
C ARG A 151 12.51 4.08 14.33
N CYS A 152 12.64 3.68 15.58
CA CYS A 152 12.49 4.60 16.70
C CYS A 152 13.67 5.56 16.71
N PRO A 153 13.44 6.84 17.04
CA PRO A 153 14.53 7.80 17.17
C PRO A 153 15.45 7.35 18.29
N GLY A 154 16.77 7.45 18.07
CA GLY A 154 17.78 7.21 19.10
C GLY A 154 18.53 8.49 19.44
N THR A 155 19.17 8.51 20.61
CA THR A 155 19.90 9.69 21.11
C THR A 155 21.40 9.67 20.83
N SER A 156 21.97 8.50 20.48
CA SER A 156 23.39 8.33 20.20
C SER A 156 23.85 9.10 18.95
N ALA A 157 25.16 9.33 18.82
CA ALA A 157 25.73 10.01 17.65
C ALA A 157 25.40 9.25 16.35
N ASP A 158 25.55 7.93 16.35
CA ASP A 158 25.18 7.07 15.23
C ASP A 158 23.68 7.15 14.90
N ALA A 159 22.81 7.31 15.90
CA ALA A 159 21.37 7.46 15.69
C ALA A 159 21.04 8.73 14.91
N LYS A 160 21.67 9.83 15.33
CA LYS A 160 21.49 11.13 14.68
C LYS A 160 22.02 11.11 13.25
N ARG A 161 23.17 10.47 13.02
CA ARG A 161 23.72 10.26 11.67
C ARG A 161 22.79 9.43 10.79
N PHE A 162 22.28 8.30 11.31
CA PHE A 162 21.32 7.47 10.60
C PHE A 162 20.02 8.22 10.29
N ALA A 163 19.50 9.01 11.23
CA ALA A 163 18.29 9.80 11.02
C ALA A 163 18.47 10.85 9.90
N ALA A 164 19.62 11.54 9.88
CA ALA A 164 19.96 12.48 8.80
C ALA A 164 20.04 11.78 7.44
N PHE A 165 20.77 10.66 7.38
CA PHE A 165 20.87 9.82 6.18
C PHE A 165 19.49 9.36 5.68
N ALA A 166 18.65 8.85 6.58
CA ALA A 166 17.31 8.38 6.23
C ALA A 166 16.39 9.51 5.75
N GLU A 167 16.54 10.72 6.29
CA GLU A 167 15.76 11.89 5.90
C GLU A 167 16.09 12.35 4.47
N GLU A 168 17.35 12.34 4.06
CA GLU A 168 17.74 12.69 2.68
C GLU A 168 17.09 11.76 1.66
N HIS A 169 17.16 10.45 1.91
CA HIS A 169 16.51 9.45 1.09
C HIS A 169 14.98 9.58 1.09
N ARG A 170 14.38 9.92 2.24
CA ARG A 170 12.93 10.18 2.35
C ARG A 170 12.51 11.37 1.49
N LYS A 171 13.26 12.48 1.54
CA LYS A 171 13.00 13.68 0.72
C LYS A 171 13.11 13.36 -0.76
N TYR A 172 14.20 12.70 -1.19
CA TYR A 172 14.39 12.32 -2.58
C TYR A 172 13.26 11.39 -3.08
N ARG A 173 12.95 10.33 -2.31
CA ARG A 173 11.85 9.41 -2.63
C ARG A 173 10.51 10.14 -2.70
N GLY A 174 10.23 11.03 -1.75
CA GLY A 174 9.00 11.82 -1.71
C GLY A 174 8.79 12.65 -2.97
N ARG A 175 9.84 13.34 -3.46
CA ARG A 175 9.76 14.10 -4.73
C ARG A 175 9.48 13.21 -5.93
N ARG A 176 10.16 12.06 -6.03
CA ARG A 176 9.93 11.11 -7.12
C ARG A 176 8.53 10.52 -7.07
N GLN A 177 8.09 10.09 -5.90
CA GLN A 177 6.75 9.54 -5.71
C GLN A 177 5.68 10.56 -6.06
N ALA A 178 5.82 11.82 -5.63
CA ALA A 178 4.89 12.90 -5.99
C ALA A 178 4.79 13.12 -7.51
N THR A 179 5.88 12.94 -8.26
CA THR A 179 5.88 13.05 -9.73
C THR A 179 5.05 11.92 -10.37
N VAL A 180 5.24 10.68 -9.91
CA VAL A 180 4.48 9.52 -10.41
C VAL A 180 3.01 9.63 -10.01
N ASP A 181 2.73 10.01 -8.76
CA ASP A 181 1.38 10.20 -8.24
C ASP A 181 0.64 11.29 -9.02
N ALA A 182 1.30 12.41 -9.34
CA ALA A 182 0.70 13.46 -10.18
C ALA A 182 0.31 12.95 -11.57
N ARG A 183 1.14 12.11 -12.20
CA ARG A 183 0.81 11.49 -13.50
C ARG A 183 -0.38 10.53 -13.40
N ILE A 184 -0.44 9.72 -12.34
CA ILE A 184 -1.59 8.84 -12.07
C ILE A 184 -2.86 9.68 -11.84
N SER A 185 -2.78 10.71 -11.00
CA SER A 185 -3.90 11.61 -10.71
C SER A 185 -4.40 12.32 -11.97
N ALA A 186 -3.51 12.81 -12.83
CA ALA A 186 -3.89 13.44 -14.10
C ALA A 186 -4.62 12.46 -15.03
N ALA A 187 -4.11 11.24 -15.17
CA ALA A 187 -4.74 10.20 -15.98
C ALA A 187 -6.12 9.78 -15.45
N ILE A 188 -6.31 9.78 -14.12
CA ILE A 188 -7.61 9.49 -13.49
C ILE A 188 -8.56 10.68 -13.63
N ALA A 189 -8.08 11.91 -13.45
CA ALA A 189 -8.91 13.11 -13.51
C ALA A 189 -9.64 13.26 -14.84
N GLY A 190 -9.00 12.88 -15.95
CA GLY A 190 -9.61 12.88 -17.28
C GLY A 190 -10.85 11.97 -17.43
N GLY A 191 -11.02 10.97 -16.57
CA GLY A 191 -12.19 10.08 -16.55
C GLY A 191 -13.21 10.36 -15.43
N GLY A 192 -13.05 11.46 -14.69
CA GLY A 192 -13.99 11.89 -13.66
C GLY A 192 -14.17 10.92 -12.49
N GLU A 193 -15.39 10.87 -11.94
CA GLU A 193 -15.70 10.06 -10.75
C GLU A 193 -15.63 8.55 -11.01
N ALA A 194 -16.08 8.10 -12.18
CA ALA A 194 -16.01 6.69 -12.56
C ALA A 194 -14.56 6.17 -12.56
N ALA A 195 -13.63 6.97 -13.09
CA ALA A 195 -12.20 6.64 -13.09
C ALA A 195 -11.62 6.59 -11.68
N ARG A 196 -11.99 7.53 -10.79
CA ARG A 196 -11.58 7.52 -9.38
C ARG A 196 -12.06 6.24 -8.68
N LYS A 197 -13.33 5.88 -8.86
CA LYS A 197 -13.91 4.65 -8.28
C LYS A 197 -13.20 3.40 -8.79
N ARG A 198 -12.90 3.31 -10.09
CA ARG A 198 -12.16 2.15 -10.64
C ARG A 198 -10.74 2.07 -10.08
N TRP A 199 -10.06 3.21 -9.92
CA TRP A 199 -8.74 3.25 -9.29
C TRP A 199 -8.76 2.77 -7.83
N ASP A 200 -9.74 3.23 -7.06
CA ASP A 200 -9.93 2.78 -5.67
C ASP A 200 -10.20 1.29 -5.59
N GLN A 201 -11.01 0.76 -6.51
CA GLN A 201 -11.26 -0.67 -6.64
C GLN A 201 -9.96 -1.45 -6.90
N HIS A 202 -9.10 -1.02 -7.83
CA HIS A 202 -7.82 -1.70 -8.08
C HIS A 202 -6.89 -1.69 -6.86
N LYS A 203 -6.83 -0.59 -6.12
CA LYS A 203 -6.05 -0.53 -4.87
C LYS A 203 -6.60 -1.52 -3.84
N GLN A 204 -7.93 -1.61 -3.74
CA GLN A 204 -8.60 -2.55 -2.83
C GLN A 204 -8.38 -4.01 -3.23
N GLU A 205 -8.52 -4.33 -4.52
CA GLU A 205 -8.25 -5.66 -5.08
C GLU A 205 -6.80 -6.09 -4.81
N ALA A 206 -5.84 -5.18 -5.03
CA ALA A 206 -4.44 -5.43 -4.70
C ALA A 206 -4.24 -5.71 -3.20
N TYR A 207 -4.88 -4.90 -2.34
CA TYR A 207 -4.82 -5.08 -0.89
C TYR A 207 -5.41 -6.43 -0.45
N GLN A 208 -6.56 -6.81 -0.98
CA GLN A 208 -7.23 -8.07 -0.65
C GLN A 208 -6.45 -9.29 -1.11
N ALA A 209 -5.83 -9.23 -2.29
CA ALA A 209 -4.96 -10.29 -2.77
C ALA A 209 -3.72 -10.49 -1.89
N LYS A 210 -3.29 -9.44 -1.19
CA LYS A 210 -2.05 -9.38 -0.41
C LYS A 210 -2.25 -8.52 0.85
N PRO A 211 -3.00 -9.00 1.87
CA PRO A 211 -3.26 -8.22 3.07
C PRO A 211 -1.98 -7.94 3.84
N PHE A 212 -1.95 -6.82 4.57
CA PHE A 212 -0.84 -6.52 5.46
C PHE A 212 -0.96 -7.35 6.73
N PRO A 213 0.18 -7.81 7.30
CA PRO A 213 0.14 -8.36 8.64
C PRO A 213 -0.26 -7.25 9.61
N CYS A 214 -1.16 -7.58 10.52
CA CYS A 214 -1.55 -6.71 11.61
C CYS A 214 -0.45 -6.66 12.68
N LEU A 215 0.53 -5.79 12.46
CA LEU A 215 1.63 -5.59 13.39
C LEU A 215 1.51 -4.18 13.98
N SER A 216 1.43 -4.10 15.31
CA SER A 216 1.75 -2.87 16.01
C SER A 216 3.28 -2.78 16.13
N MET A 217 3.87 -1.74 15.56
CA MET A 217 5.29 -1.45 15.81
C MET A 217 5.39 -0.74 17.16
N GLY A 218 5.78 -1.48 18.19
CA GLY A 218 6.17 -0.90 19.47
C GLY A 218 7.55 -0.26 19.35
N CYS A 219 7.75 0.89 19.97
CA CYS A 219 9.05 1.53 20.02
C CYS A 219 9.78 1.22 21.32
N ALA A 220 10.97 0.63 21.20
CA ALA A 220 11.99 0.66 22.23
C ALA A 220 13.12 1.56 21.72
N ASP A 221 13.74 2.32 22.63
CA ASP A 221 14.92 3.14 22.33
C ASP A 221 16.04 2.23 21.80
N TRP A 222 16.78 2.71 20.79
CA TRP A 222 17.71 1.87 20.02
C TRP A 222 19.10 1.78 20.67
#